data_AF-A0AAU1CZC4-F1
#
_entry.id   AF-A0AAU1CZC4-F1
#
_cell.length_a   1.000
_cell.length_b   1.000
_cell.length_c   1.000
_cell.angle_alpha   90.00
_cell.angle_beta   90.00
_cell.angle_gamma   90.00
#
_symmetry.space_group_name_H-M   'P 1'
#
loop_
_entity.id
_entity.type
_entity.pdbx_description
1 polymer ?
#
loop_
_entity_poly.entity_id
_entity_poly.type
_entity_poly.pdbx_seq_one_letter_code
_entity_poly.pdbx_strand_id
1 'polypeptide(L)'
;MAVVGAEVERARDVAPGSGAESLLGLCAVGTVVPIGTGAIVGLEGKPDETGPILAFKIAPACPLHEIIAQVFWLLSRKRWRLQLREHTVVVGFGTKGRSAIQTLTATGLKKVQIVVVDPSSKVIETANAEGFVGVIGDATRSDVLLRAEVQKARQIVIATQRDDTAVLVALTARQLNRGAKIVAAVREEENAPLLRRSGADAVITSASAAGRLLGLSVLSPSAGIVMEDLIQQGSGLDLTERPVTKAEVGRGVRETDDLVVSVLRGHRLIGYDDPAASPLQLTDRLITIVRADGGSPLSSLNRPAPE
;
A
#
# COMPACT_ATOMS: atom_id res chain seq x y z
N MET A 1 27.24 20.23 -0.17
CA MET A 1 27.68 21.22 0.82
C MET A 1 28.71 22.11 0.15
N ALA A 2 28.53 23.44 0.24
CA ALA A 2 29.50 24.49 -0.10
C ALA A 2 29.94 24.65 -1.58
N VAL A 3 29.04 25.03 -2.50
CA VAL A 3 29.31 25.95 -3.64
C VAL A 3 27.98 26.51 -4.18
N VAL A 4 27.27 27.35 -3.42
CA VAL A 4 26.19 28.23 -3.95
C VAL A 4 26.16 29.54 -3.13
N GLY A 5 27.34 30.08 -2.83
CA GLY A 5 27.50 31.27 -1.97
C GLY A 5 28.29 32.40 -2.61
N ALA A 6 28.76 32.27 -3.85
CA ALA A 6 29.74 33.21 -4.43
C ALA A 6 29.26 33.97 -5.68
N GLU A 7 28.02 33.78 -6.13
CA GLU A 7 27.55 34.35 -7.40
C GLU A 7 26.44 35.42 -7.25
N VAL A 8 26.12 35.79 -6.00
CA VAL A 8 25.13 36.83 -5.67
C VAL A 8 25.77 38.21 -5.43
N GLU A 9 27.10 38.29 -5.32
CA GLU A 9 27.78 39.52 -4.85
C GLU A 9 28.46 40.35 -5.96
N ARG A 10 28.34 39.97 -7.24
CA ARG A 10 28.93 40.72 -8.38
C ARG A 10 27.96 41.56 -9.21
N ALA A 11 26.68 41.63 -8.86
CA ALA A 11 25.68 42.37 -9.63
C ALA A 11 25.29 43.73 -9.01
N ARG A 12 26.19 44.38 -8.25
CA ARG A 12 25.93 45.69 -7.62
C ARG A 12 26.64 46.89 -8.23
N ASP A 13 27.56 46.72 -9.18
CA ASP A 13 28.30 47.83 -9.77
C ASP A 13 28.17 47.88 -11.31
N VAL A 14 27.02 48.37 -11.81
CA VAL A 14 26.94 49.00 -13.14
C VAL A 14 25.98 50.19 -13.06
N ALA A 15 26.51 51.36 -13.45
CA ALA A 15 25.87 52.68 -13.45
C ALA A 15 24.73 52.82 -14.50
N PRO A 16 23.84 53.83 -14.36
CA PRO A 16 22.52 53.84 -14.99
C PRO A 16 22.56 54.43 -16.41
N GLY A 17 21.84 53.80 -17.34
CA GLY A 17 21.61 54.40 -18.66
C GLY A 17 21.32 53.41 -19.79
N SER A 18 20.15 52.78 -19.77
CA SER A 18 19.30 52.54 -20.96
C SER A 18 18.14 51.60 -20.61
N GLY A 19 16.93 52.07 -20.93
CA GLY A 19 15.61 51.43 -20.81
C GLY A 19 15.54 49.94 -20.48
N ALA A 20 15.46 49.61 -19.18
CA ALA A 20 15.00 48.31 -18.68
C ALA A 20 14.36 48.39 -17.27
N GLU A 21 13.78 49.53 -16.90
CA GLU A 21 13.11 49.73 -15.60
C GLU A 21 11.59 49.49 -15.66
N SER A 22 11.17 48.26 -15.92
CA SER A 22 9.75 47.88 -15.70
C SER A 22 9.49 46.41 -15.37
N LEU A 23 10.52 45.65 -14.96
CA LEU A 23 10.34 44.22 -14.64
C LEU A 23 10.97 43.74 -13.32
N LEU A 24 11.55 44.63 -12.49
CA LEU A 24 12.18 44.24 -11.22
C LEU A 24 11.36 44.57 -9.96
N GLY A 25 10.06 44.81 -10.09
CA GLY A 25 9.18 45.19 -8.98
C GLY A 25 8.39 44.07 -8.28
N LEU A 26 8.29 42.86 -8.83
CA LEU A 26 7.44 41.81 -8.26
C LEU A 26 8.03 40.41 -8.40
N CYS A 27 8.90 40.03 -7.47
CA CYS A 27 9.23 38.63 -7.21
C CYS A 27 9.21 38.39 -5.70
N ALA A 28 8.02 38.12 -5.18
CA ALA A 28 7.84 37.64 -3.82
C ALA A 28 7.22 36.23 -3.88
N VAL A 29 7.94 35.27 -3.29
CA VAL A 29 7.52 33.94 -2.83
C VAL A 29 6.99 32.98 -3.93
N GLY A 30 7.92 32.31 -4.61
CA GLY A 30 7.65 31.07 -5.35
C GLY A 30 8.51 29.93 -4.79
N THR A 31 7.91 28.78 -4.50
CA THR A 31 8.66 27.59 -4.06
C THR A 31 9.36 26.97 -5.27
N VAL A 32 10.67 27.16 -5.37
CA VAL A 32 11.51 26.49 -6.38
C VAL A 32 11.84 25.08 -5.88
N VAL A 33 11.42 24.05 -6.61
CA VAL A 33 11.83 22.67 -6.34
C VAL A 33 13.01 22.33 -7.26
N PRO A 34 14.23 22.13 -6.73
CA PRO A 34 15.36 21.75 -7.56
C PRO A 34 15.30 20.24 -7.82
N ILE A 35 15.25 19.84 -9.09
CA ILE A 35 15.50 18.47 -9.55
C ILE A 35 16.61 18.59 -10.61
N GLY A 36 17.58 17.67 -10.60
CA GLY A 36 18.90 17.79 -11.27
C GLY A 36 18.92 18.47 -12.64
N THR A 37 19.97 19.26 -12.88
CA THR A 37 20.37 20.05 -14.07
C THR A 37 19.30 20.89 -14.82
N GLY A 38 18.01 20.82 -14.45
CA GLY A 38 16.93 21.58 -15.07
C GLY A 38 15.87 21.96 -14.05
N ALA A 39 15.88 23.22 -13.59
CA ALA A 39 14.90 23.74 -12.65
C ALA A 39 13.57 24.05 -13.34
N ILE A 40 12.46 23.57 -12.77
CA ILE A 40 11.10 24.05 -13.09
C ILE A 40 10.77 25.15 -12.09
N VAL A 41 10.59 26.39 -12.58
CA VAL A 41 10.15 27.52 -11.76
C VAL A 41 8.64 27.65 -11.91
N GLY A 42 7.89 27.35 -10.86
CA GLY A 42 6.46 27.66 -10.78
C GLY A 42 6.27 29.14 -10.43
N LEU A 43 5.60 29.90 -11.29
CA LEU A 43 5.13 31.24 -10.97
C LEU A 43 3.63 31.16 -10.65
N GLU A 44 3.27 31.56 -9.44
CA GLU A 44 1.87 31.67 -9.00
C GLU A 44 1.39 33.09 -9.36
N GLY A 45 0.48 33.20 -10.33
CA GLY A 45 -0.11 34.49 -10.74
C GLY A 45 -1.22 34.91 -9.78
N LYS A 46 -1.26 36.20 -9.42
CA LYS A 46 -2.35 36.81 -8.63
C LYS A 46 -3.70 36.67 -9.35
N PRO A 47 -4.82 36.55 -8.60
CA PRO A 47 -6.13 36.38 -9.20
C PRO A 47 -6.66 37.75 -9.66
N ASP A 48 -6.78 37.96 -10.96
CA ASP A 48 -7.68 38.99 -11.48
C ASP A 48 -8.43 38.47 -12.72
N GLU A 49 -9.76 38.60 -12.64
CA GLU A 49 -10.94 38.31 -13.50
C GLU A 49 -10.88 37.45 -14.78
N THR A 50 -9.79 36.79 -15.12
CA THR A 50 -9.78 35.66 -16.07
C THR A 50 -8.91 34.57 -15.46
N GLY A 51 -9.44 33.34 -15.36
CA GLY A 51 -8.93 32.27 -14.50
C GLY A 51 -7.42 31.99 -14.60
N PRO A 52 -6.82 31.32 -13.59
CA PRO A 52 -5.37 31.20 -13.47
C PRO A 52 -4.78 30.43 -14.67
N ILE A 53 -4.07 31.15 -15.54
CA ILE A 53 -3.26 30.57 -16.62
C ILE A 53 -1.95 30.10 -15.98
N LEU A 54 -1.86 28.79 -15.76
CA LEU A 54 -0.66 28.14 -15.22
C LEU A 54 0.40 28.08 -16.33
N ALA A 55 1.26 29.09 -16.42
CA ALA A 55 2.33 29.14 -17.41
C ALA A 55 3.52 28.27 -16.96
N PHE A 56 3.65 27.06 -17.50
CA PHE A 56 4.83 26.23 -17.33
C PHE A 56 5.92 26.62 -18.32
N LYS A 57 7.06 27.10 -17.82
CA LYS A 57 8.25 27.30 -18.66
C LYS A 57 8.97 25.96 -18.80
N ILE A 58 8.85 25.35 -19.97
CA ILE A 58 9.39 24.02 -20.28
C ILE A 58 10.89 24.16 -20.62
N ALA A 59 11.74 23.41 -19.93
CA ALA A 59 13.15 23.28 -20.31
C ALA A 59 13.24 22.45 -21.62
N PRO A 60 14.06 22.87 -22.60
CA PRO A 60 14.01 22.35 -23.98
C PRO A 60 14.51 20.90 -24.16
N ALA A 61 14.79 20.16 -23.08
CA ALA A 61 15.39 18.82 -23.14
C ALA A 61 14.50 17.69 -22.58
N CYS A 62 13.29 17.98 -22.07
CA CYS A 62 12.38 16.93 -21.61
C CYS A 62 11.59 16.32 -22.79
N PRO A 63 11.66 15.00 -23.02
CA PRO A 63 10.92 14.37 -24.10
C PRO A 63 9.41 14.47 -23.83
N LEU A 64 8.64 14.81 -24.87
CA LEU A 64 7.21 15.15 -24.79
C LEU A 64 6.35 14.08 -24.07
N HIS A 65 6.76 12.80 -24.12
CA HIS A 65 6.06 11.69 -23.47
C HIS A 65 6.14 11.73 -21.93
N GLU A 66 7.25 12.19 -21.35
CA GLU A 66 7.40 12.35 -19.89
C GLU A 66 6.56 13.52 -19.38
N ILE A 67 6.46 14.60 -20.17
CA ILE A 67 5.65 15.77 -19.86
C ILE A 67 4.15 15.42 -19.90
N ILE A 68 3.71 14.68 -20.92
CA ILE A 68 2.32 14.22 -21.02
C ILE A 68 1.99 13.27 -19.88
N ALA A 69 2.89 12.34 -19.53
CA ALA A 69 2.72 11.47 -18.38
C ALA A 69 2.60 12.28 -17.07
N GLN A 70 3.45 13.29 -16.85
CA GLN A 70 3.41 14.14 -15.64
C GLN A 70 2.17 15.04 -15.55
N VAL A 71 1.77 15.68 -16.65
CA VAL A 71 0.56 16.52 -16.69
C VAL A 71 -0.69 15.65 -16.56
N PHE A 72 -0.74 14.48 -17.20
CA PHE A 72 -1.80 13.49 -17.01
C PHE A 72 -1.84 13.00 -15.56
N TRP A 73 -0.69 12.78 -14.91
CA TRP A 73 -0.59 12.38 -13.51
C TRP A 73 -1.12 13.47 -12.56
N LEU A 74 -0.78 14.74 -12.81
CA LEU A 74 -1.23 15.90 -12.03
C LEU A 74 -2.74 16.17 -12.18
N LEU A 75 -3.27 16.09 -13.40
CA LEU A 75 -4.71 16.24 -13.68
C LEU A 75 -5.51 15.03 -13.16
N SER A 76 -4.95 13.83 -13.29
CA SER A 76 -5.48 12.63 -12.63
C SER A 76 -5.47 12.80 -11.11
N ARG A 77 -4.54 13.60 -10.55
CA ARG A 77 -4.36 13.77 -9.11
C ARG A 77 -5.60 14.33 -8.37
N LYS A 78 -6.34 15.21 -9.03
CA LYS A 78 -7.61 15.76 -8.50
C LYS A 78 -8.80 14.85 -8.81
N ARG A 79 -8.77 14.13 -9.95
CA ARG A 79 -9.84 13.21 -10.37
C ARG A 79 -9.84 11.90 -9.56
N TRP A 80 -8.69 11.32 -9.19
CA TRP A 80 -8.66 10.07 -8.40
C TRP A 80 -9.34 10.25 -7.04
N ARG A 81 -9.08 11.35 -6.33
CA ARG A 81 -9.68 11.65 -5.01
C ARG A 81 -11.22 11.75 -5.05
N LEU A 82 -11.77 12.17 -6.18
CA LEU A 82 -13.21 12.33 -6.38
C LEU A 82 -13.90 11.00 -6.71
N GLN A 83 -13.17 10.03 -7.29
CA GLN A 83 -13.72 8.73 -7.69
C GLN A 83 -13.37 7.57 -6.75
N LEU A 84 -12.40 7.75 -5.83
CA LEU A 84 -12.03 6.70 -4.89
C LEU A 84 -13.07 6.53 -3.79
N ARG A 85 -13.73 5.38 -3.85
CA ARG A 85 -14.54 4.81 -2.79
C ARG A 85 -14.13 3.36 -2.63
N GLU A 86 -14.24 2.87 -1.40
CA GLU A 86 -13.98 1.48 -1.03
C GLU A 86 -12.56 0.98 -1.36
N HIS A 87 -11.60 1.88 -1.42
CA HIS A 87 -10.20 1.56 -1.68
C HIS A 87 -9.47 1.03 -0.45
N THR A 88 -8.27 0.48 -0.69
CA THR A 88 -7.37 0.02 0.36
C THR A 88 -6.24 1.04 0.54
N VAL A 89 -6.03 1.48 1.77
CA VAL A 89 -4.90 2.33 2.14
C VAL A 89 -3.83 1.47 2.80
N VAL A 90 -2.60 1.53 2.31
CA VAL A 90 -1.45 0.80 2.87
C VAL A 90 -0.45 1.82 3.43
N VAL A 91 -0.26 1.79 4.74
CA VAL A 91 0.67 2.66 5.46
C VAL A 91 2.01 1.94 5.64
N GLY A 92 3.03 2.46 4.96
CA GLY A 92 4.38 1.91 4.89
C GLY A 92 4.57 1.00 3.67
N PHE A 93 5.58 1.32 2.84
CA PHE A 93 5.91 0.55 1.62
C PHE A 93 7.31 -0.12 1.73
N GLY A 94 7.59 -0.64 2.91
CA GLY A 94 8.72 -1.54 3.17
C GLY A 94 8.40 -2.99 2.78
N THR A 95 9.14 -3.94 3.36
CA THR A 95 8.97 -5.38 3.11
C THR A 95 7.53 -5.84 3.40
N LYS A 96 7.00 -5.55 4.60
CA LYS A 96 5.65 -5.97 5.00
C LYS A 96 4.55 -5.39 4.10
N GLY A 97 4.63 -4.09 3.80
CA GLY A 97 3.64 -3.40 2.97
C GLY A 97 3.65 -3.87 1.53
N ARG A 98 4.83 -4.08 0.94
CA ARG A 98 4.97 -4.62 -0.42
C ARG A 98 4.42 -6.04 -0.52
N SER A 99 4.77 -6.94 0.39
CA SER A 99 4.22 -8.29 0.42
C SER A 99 2.70 -8.29 0.55
N ALA A 100 2.13 -7.45 1.44
CA ALA A 100 0.68 -7.31 1.56
C ALA A 100 0.03 -6.85 0.25
N ILE A 101 0.61 -5.84 -0.43
CA ILE A 101 0.10 -5.33 -1.72
C ILE A 101 0.15 -6.40 -2.81
N GLN A 102 1.22 -7.21 -2.86
CA GLN A 102 1.35 -8.32 -3.80
C GLN A 102 0.22 -9.32 -3.62
N THR A 103 -0.05 -9.77 -2.39
CA THR A 103 -1.17 -10.67 -2.06
C THR A 103 -2.53 -10.06 -2.40
N LEU A 104 -2.74 -8.78 -2.07
CA LEU A 104 -3.98 -8.07 -2.39
C LEU A 104 -4.21 -7.97 -3.91
N THR A 105 -3.14 -7.73 -4.67
CA THR A 105 -3.23 -7.65 -6.14
C THR A 105 -3.45 -9.02 -6.76
N ALA A 106 -2.81 -10.07 -6.24
CA ALA A 106 -3.00 -11.46 -6.68
C ALA A 106 -4.45 -11.95 -6.46
N THR A 107 -5.08 -11.51 -5.37
CA THR A 107 -6.49 -11.83 -5.04
C THR A 107 -7.51 -10.95 -5.79
N GLY A 108 -7.06 -10.15 -6.77
CA GLY A 108 -7.92 -9.44 -7.71
C GLY A 108 -8.15 -7.95 -7.43
N LEU A 109 -7.52 -7.36 -6.39
CA LEU A 109 -7.59 -5.91 -6.21
C LEU A 109 -6.76 -5.20 -7.27
N LYS A 110 -7.38 -4.23 -7.95
CA LYS A 110 -6.69 -3.43 -8.97
C LYS A 110 -5.73 -2.44 -8.29
N LYS A 111 -4.55 -2.24 -8.87
CA LYS A 111 -3.55 -1.27 -8.36
C LYS A 111 -4.12 0.13 -8.13
N VAL A 112 -5.06 0.56 -8.98
CA VAL A 112 -5.74 1.86 -8.87
C VAL A 112 -6.60 2.02 -7.61
N GLN A 113 -6.96 0.91 -6.95
CA GLN A 113 -7.70 0.87 -5.70
C GLN A 113 -6.78 0.80 -4.47
N ILE A 114 -5.46 0.89 -4.66
CA ILE A 114 -4.47 0.84 -3.59
C ILE A 114 -3.76 2.19 -3.50
N VAL A 115 -3.88 2.82 -2.33
CA VAL A 115 -3.18 4.06 -2.00
C VAL A 115 -2.09 3.76 -0.97
N VAL A 116 -0.87 4.14 -1.28
CA VAL A 116 0.31 3.90 -0.45
C VAL A 116 0.69 5.19 0.27
N VAL A 117 0.95 5.11 1.58
CA VAL A 117 1.41 6.23 2.40
C VAL A 117 2.77 5.91 2.99
N ASP A 118 3.78 6.76 2.75
CA ASP A 118 5.12 6.59 3.31
C ASP A 118 5.80 7.96 3.50
N PRO A 119 6.58 8.18 4.57
CA PRO A 119 7.31 9.43 4.76
C PRO A 119 8.45 9.63 3.76
N SER A 120 9.00 8.56 3.16
CA SER A 120 10.13 8.64 2.24
C SER A 120 9.66 8.91 0.80
N SER A 121 10.11 10.03 0.22
CA SER A 121 9.80 10.36 -1.18
C SER A 121 10.31 9.29 -2.15
N LYS A 122 11.52 8.77 -1.92
CA LYS A 122 12.13 7.71 -2.75
C LYS A 122 11.28 6.44 -2.77
N VAL A 123 10.71 6.07 -1.63
CA VAL A 123 9.85 4.89 -1.51
C VAL A 123 8.54 5.11 -2.28
N ILE A 124 7.97 6.30 -2.19
CA ILE A 124 6.77 6.66 -2.96
C ILE A 124 7.04 6.74 -4.46
N GLU A 125 8.21 7.21 -4.89
CA GLU A 125 8.62 7.19 -6.29
C GLU A 125 8.65 5.76 -6.84
N THR A 126 9.20 4.80 -6.07
CA THR A 126 9.14 3.38 -6.42
C THR A 126 7.69 2.87 -6.49
N ALA A 127 6.85 3.18 -5.51
CA ALA A 127 5.45 2.76 -5.52
C ALA A 127 4.68 3.31 -6.74
N ASN A 128 4.94 4.58 -7.10
CA ASN A 128 4.34 5.20 -8.28
C ASN A 128 4.83 4.55 -9.58
N ALA A 129 6.12 4.21 -9.68
CA ALA A 129 6.69 3.49 -10.82
C ALA A 129 6.08 2.09 -10.97
N GLU A 130 5.70 1.45 -9.87
CA GLU A 130 4.96 0.17 -9.87
C GLU A 130 3.46 0.33 -10.18
N GLY A 131 2.96 1.56 -10.37
CA GLY A 131 1.59 1.87 -10.76
C GLY A 131 0.62 2.10 -9.60
N PHE A 132 1.12 2.27 -8.37
CA PHE A 132 0.29 2.61 -7.20
C PHE A 132 0.14 4.12 -7.04
N VAL A 133 -0.90 4.56 -6.30
CA VAL A 133 -1.05 5.97 -5.95
C VAL A 133 -0.31 6.23 -4.63
N GLY A 134 0.76 7.02 -4.67
CA GLY A 134 1.54 7.36 -3.49
C GLY A 134 1.20 8.70 -2.85
N VAL A 135 1.17 8.72 -1.51
CA VAL A 135 1.04 9.91 -0.65
C VAL A 135 2.28 10.01 0.23
N ILE A 136 3.05 11.08 0.03
CA ILE A 136 4.23 11.36 0.84
C ILE A 136 3.82 12.04 2.13
N GLY A 137 4.21 11.47 3.27
CA GLY A 137 4.05 12.08 4.58
C GLY A 137 4.08 11.09 5.74
N ASP A 138 4.18 11.63 6.94
CA ASP A 138 4.09 10.87 8.18
C ASP A 138 2.62 10.53 8.49
N ALA A 139 2.29 9.24 8.42
CA ALA A 139 0.94 8.73 8.64
C ALA A 139 0.43 8.91 10.08
N THR A 140 1.29 9.27 11.05
CA THR A 140 0.82 9.65 12.39
C THR A 140 0.04 10.96 12.39
N ARG A 141 0.20 11.78 11.34
CA ARG A 141 -0.52 13.03 11.16
C ARG A 141 -1.86 12.80 10.47
N SER A 142 -2.93 13.29 11.07
CA SER A 142 -4.29 13.19 10.52
C SER A 142 -4.42 13.81 9.12
N ASP A 143 -3.71 14.92 8.83
CA ASP A 143 -3.73 15.57 7.52
C ASP A 143 -3.16 14.69 6.40
N VAL A 144 -2.19 13.81 6.71
CA VAL A 144 -1.62 12.84 5.75
C VAL A 144 -2.64 11.74 5.45
N LEU A 145 -3.28 11.19 6.49
CA LEU A 145 -4.33 10.16 6.32
C LEU A 145 -5.56 10.70 5.57
N LEU A 146 -5.92 11.97 5.80
CA LEU A 146 -6.97 12.66 5.04
C LEU A 146 -6.59 12.83 3.57
N ARG A 147 -5.33 13.16 3.26
CA ARG A 147 -4.83 13.20 1.88
C ARG A 147 -4.87 11.83 1.19
N ALA A 148 -4.75 10.74 1.94
CA ALA A 148 -4.94 9.36 1.47
C ALA A 148 -6.41 8.92 1.41
N GLU A 149 -7.36 9.82 1.69
CA GLU A 149 -8.80 9.57 1.70
C GLU A 149 -9.22 8.41 2.63
N VAL A 150 -8.54 8.25 3.77
CA VAL A 150 -8.81 7.18 4.76
C VAL A 150 -10.28 7.13 5.19
N GLN A 151 -10.95 8.29 5.25
CA GLN A 151 -12.38 8.42 5.56
C GLN A 151 -13.31 7.64 4.62
N LYS A 152 -12.88 7.31 3.39
CA LYS A 152 -13.65 6.56 2.39
C LYS A 152 -13.09 5.15 2.14
N ALA A 153 -11.98 4.81 2.77
CA ALA A 153 -11.32 3.53 2.57
C ALA A 153 -12.19 2.39 3.13
N ARG A 154 -12.24 1.27 2.41
CA ARG A 154 -12.85 0.04 2.90
C ARG A 154 -11.91 -0.67 3.88
N GLN A 155 -10.61 -0.61 3.60
CA GLN A 155 -9.59 -1.34 4.33
C GLN A 155 -8.35 -0.49 4.52
N ILE A 156 -7.67 -0.70 5.64
CA ILE A 156 -6.43 -0.02 6.00
C ILE A 156 -5.44 -1.07 6.47
N VAL A 157 -4.28 -1.13 5.81
CA VAL A 157 -3.17 -1.99 6.19
C VAL A 157 -2.08 -1.12 6.81
N ILE A 158 -1.69 -1.41 8.05
CA ILE A 158 -0.63 -0.68 8.76
C ILE A 158 0.60 -1.58 8.84
N ALA A 159 1.63 -1.21 8.09
CA ALA A 159 2.85 -1.97 7.90
C ALA A 159 4.11 -1.14 8.22
N THR A 160 4.02 -0.28 9.23
CA THR A 160 5.10 0.61 9.67
C THR A 160 6.30 -0.17 10.24
N GLN A 161 7.45 0.49 10.32
CA GLN A 161 8.66 -0.12 10.90
C GLN A 161 8.65 -0.15 12.42
N ARG A 162 8.02 0.85 13.06
CA ARG A 162 7.94 0.96 14.51
C ARG A 162 6.51 0.71 14.98
N ASP A 163 6.38 0.02 16.10
CA ASP A 163 5.09 -0.37 16.69
C ASP A 163 4.36 0.83 17.31
N ASP A 164 5.09 1.78 17.89
CA ASP A 164 4.51 3.04 18.41
C ASP A 164 3.83 3.86 17.31
N THR A 165 4.43 3.90 16.13
CA THR A 165 3.88 4.52 14.93
C THR A 165 2.63 3.77 14.48
N ALA A 166 2.66 2.43 14.52
CA ALA A 166 1.49 1.61 14.16
C ALA A 166 0.29 1.90 15.07
N VAL A 167 0.52 2.04 16.38
CA VAL A 167 -0.50 2.41 17.38
C VAL A 167 -1.14 3.74 17.04
N LEU A 168 -0.33 4.79 16.83
CA LEU A 168 -0.83 6.15 16.55
C LEU A 168 -1.59 6.21 15.23
N VAL A 169 -1.09 5.52 14.20
CA VAL A 169 -1.78 5.41 12.90
C VAL A 169 -3.10 4.68 13.07
N ALA A 170 -3.15 3.56 13.79
CA ALA A 170 -4.37 2.79 14.01
C ALA A 170 -5.44 3.63 14.73
N LEU A 171 -5.04 4.33 15.81
CA LEU A 171 -5.91 5.21 16.57
C LEU A 171 -6.50 6.32 15.68
N THR A 172 -5.63 7.01 14.94
CA THR A 172 -6.04 8.14 14.07
C THR A 172 -6.91 7.65 12.91
N ALA A 173 -6.54 6.55 12.28
CA ALA A 173 -7.32 5.92 11.21
C ALA A 173 -8.71 5.51 11.69
N ARG A 174 -8.82 4.91 12.88
CA ARG A 174 -10.10 4.52 13.47
C ARG A 174 -10.98 5.73 13.82
N GLN A 175 -10.38 6.83 14.29
CA GLN A 175 -11.10 8.07 14.53
C GLN A 175 -11.66 8.68 13.25
N LEU A 176 -10.88 8.66 12.16
CA LEU A 176 -11.29 9.17 10.85
C LEU A 176 -12.29 8.26 10.13
N ASN A 177 -12.21 6.94 10.36
CA ASN A 177 -13.09 5.96 9.74
C ASN A 177 -13.41 4.80 10.70
N ARG A 178 -14.58 4.88 11.34
CA ARG A 178 -15.07 3.84 12.25
C ARG A 178 -15.50 2.56 11.54
N GLY A 179 -15.75 2.60 10.24
CA GLY A 179 -16.23 1.44 9.46
C GLY A 179 -15.14 0.69 8.69
N ALA A 180 -13.95 1.27 8.53
CA ALA A 180 -12.85 0.62 7.82
C ALA A 180 -12.37 -0.63 8.56
N LYS A 181 -12.04 -1.70 7.82
CA LYS A 181 -11.31 -2.84 8.37
C LYS A 181 -9.83 -2.49 8.49
N ILE A 182 -9.31 -2.47 9.70
CA ILE A 182 -7.91 -2.12 10.00
C ILE A 182 -7.13 -3.40 10.32
N VAL A 183 -6.15 -3.72 9.48
CA VAL A 183 -5.21 -4.83 9.69
C VAL A 183 -3.83 -4.24 9.93
N ALA A 184 -3.20 -4.58 11.04
CA ALA A 184 -1.91 -4.00 11.40
C ALA A 184 -0.87 -5.08 11.68
N ALA A 185 0.36 -4.84 11.23
CA ALA A 185 1.51 -5.64 11.59
C ALA A 185 2.23 -5.00 12.79
N VAL A 186 2.63 -5.84 13.74
CA VAL A 186 3.42 -5.46 14.91
C VAL A 186 4.66 -6.33 14.97
N ARG A 187 5.77 -5.79 15.44
CA ARG A 187 7.00 -6.55 15.59
C ARG A 187 6.98 -7.36 16.88
N GLU A 188 6.71 -6.71 18.00
CA GLU A 188 6.76 -7.33 19.33
C GLU A 188 5.36 -7.80 19.77
N GLU A 189 5.26 -9.03 20.28
CA GLU A 189 4.00 -9.65 20.69
C GLU A 189 3.29 -8.87 21.80
N GLU A 190 4.06 -8.29 22.73
CA GLU A 190 3.56 -7.47 23.84
C GLU A 190 2.79 -6.22 23.40
N ASN A 191 3.05 -5.72 22.18
CA ASN A 191 2.40 -4.55 21.62
C ASN A 191 1.09 -4.89 20.89
N ALA A 192 0.82 -6.17 20.61
CA ALA A 192 -0.39 -6.58 19.88
C ALA A 192 -1.70 -6.16 20.60
N PRO A 193 -1.84 -6.29 21.94
CA PRO A 193 -3.03 -5.81 22.65
C PRO A 193 -3.23 -4.30 22.55
N LEU A 194 -2.14 -3.50 22.49
CA LEU A 194 -2.22 -2.05 22.33
C LEU A 194 -2.80 -1.67 20.97
N LEU A 195 -2.36 -2.32 19.89
CA LEU A 195 -2.91 -2.08 18.55
C LEU A 195 -4.40 -2.45 18.47
N ARG A 196 -4.79 -3.60 19.05
CA ARG A 196 -6.21 -4.00 19.11
C ARG A 196 -7.06 -2.95 19.83
N ARG A 197 -6.61 -2.49 21.01
CA ARG A 197 -7.29 -1.41 21.76
C ARG A 197 -7.31 -0.07 21.02
N SER A 198 -6.35 0.16 20.13
CA SER A 198 -6.28 1.37 19.30
C SER A 198 -7.19 1.30 18.07
N GLY A 199 -7.92 0.20 17.88
CA GLY A 199 -8.93 0.06 16.84
C GLY A 199 -8.54 -0.83 15.67
N ALA A 200 -7.41 -1.55 15.74
CA ALA A 200 -7.09 -2.59 14.76
C ALA A 200 -8.02 -3.80 14.92
N ASP A 201 -8.67 -4.23 13.84
CA ASP A 201 -9.56 -5.39 13.83
C ASP A 201 -8.77 -6.71 13.81
N ALA A 202 -7.59 -6.69 13.17
CA ALA A 202 -6.67 -7.81 13.16
C ALA A 202 -5.23 -7.31 13.35
N VAL A 203 -4.45 -8.05 14.13
CA VAL A 203 -3.04 -7.74 14.40
C VAL A 203 -2.19 -8.98 14.13
N ILE A 204 -1.17 -8.81 13.29
CA ILE A 204 -0.23 -9.87 12.91
C ILE A 204 1.14 -9.57 13.54
N THR A 205 1.65 -10.49 14.36
CA THR A 205 2.96 -10.36 15.02
C THR A 205 4.04 -10.94 14.11
N SER A 206 4.69 -10.06 13.34
CA SER A 206 5.57 -10.49 12.24
C SER A 206 6.81 -11.24 12.71
N ALA A 207 7.41 -10.84 13.83
CA ALA A 207 8.61 -11.51 14.35
C ALA A 207 8.26 -12.92 14.87
N SER A 208 7.18 -13.03 15.66
CA SER A 208 6.68 -14.32 16.15
C SER A 208 6.28 -15.26 15.02
N ALA A 209 5.61 -14.75 13.97
CA ALA A 209 5.22 -15.55 12.81
C ALA A 209 6.44 -16.10 12.04
N ALA A 210 7.43 -15.24 11.75
CA ALA A 210 8.67 -15.65 11.10
C ALA A 210 9.45 -16.65 11.97
N GLY A 211 9.55 -16.40 13.29
CA GLY A 211 10.22 -17.30 14.23
C GLY A 211 9.61 -18.70 14.28
N ARG A 212 8.27 -18.80 14.27
CA ARG A 212 7.58 -20.10 14.18
C ARG A 212 7.87 -20.83 12.88
N LEU A 213 7.91 -20.12 11.75
CA LEU A 213 8.29 -20.71 10.46
C LEU A 213 9.74 -21.18 10.46
N LEU A 214 10.68 -20.41 11.02
CA LEU A 214 12.08 -20.83 11.16
C LEU A 214 12.20 -22.12 11.99
N GLY A 215 11.50 -22.20 13.12
CA GLY A 215 11.48 -23.41 13.95
C GLY A 215 10.89 -24.62 13.21
N LEU A 216 9.79 -24.41 12.48
CA LEU A 216 9.16 -25.45 11.66
C LEU A 216 10.12 -25.95 10.58
N SER A 217 10.83 -25.05 9.90
CA SER A 217 11.77 -25.40 8.82
C SER A 217 12.99 -26.17 9.31
N VAL A 218 13.38 -26.06 10.59
CA VAL A 218 14.44 -26.89 11.18
C VAL A 218 13.93 -28.30 11.50
N LEU A 219 12.75 -28.40 12.12
CA LEU A 219 12.21 -29.69 12.56
C LEU A 219 11.61 -30.50 11.40
N SER A 220 11.06 -29.81 10.40
CA SER A 220 10.34 -30.41 9.28
C SER A 220 10.45 -29.49 8.05
N PRO A 221 11.59 -29.50 7.33
CA PRO A 221 11.82 -28.62 6.18
C PRO A 221 10.70 -28.69 5.13
N SER A 222 10.22 -29.90 4.81
CA SER A 222 9.14 -30.10 3.84
C SER A 222 7.82 -29.45 4.28
N ALA A 223 7.51 -29.45 5.58
CA ALA A 223 6.32 -28.78 6.11
C ALA A 223 6.49 -27.25 6.09
N GLY A 224 7.71 -26.75 6.31
CA GLY A 224 8.04 -25.34 6.15
C GLY A 224 7.77 -24.82 4.73
N ILE A 225 8.19 -25.58 3.71
CA ILE A 225 7.94 -25.24 2.28
C ILE A 225 6.44 -25.19 2.00
N VAL A 226 5.67 -26.20 2.43
CA VAL A 226 4.22 -26.21 2.22
C VAL A 226 3.55 -25.02 2.92
N MET A 227 4.01 -24.66 4.12
CA MET A 227 3.46 -23.52 4.84
C MET A 227 3.79 -22.19 4.14
N GLU A 228 4.98 -22.06 3.55
CA GLU A 228 5.37 -20.91 2.74
C GLU A 228 4.51 -20.80 1.48
N ASP A 229 4.31 -21.92 0.77
CA ASP A 229 3.43 -22.02 -0.40
C ASP A 229 2.01 -21.54 -0.05
N LEU A 230 1.44 -21.98 1.09
CA LEU A 230 0.10 -21.62 1.52
C LEU A 230 -0.08 -20.13 1.90
N ILE A 231 0.99 -19.46 2.34
CA ILE A 231 0.96 -18.03 2.69
C ILE A 231 1.13 -17.17 1.44
N GLN A 232 1.93 -17.65 0.48
CA GLN A 232 2.20 -16.93 -0.76
C GLN A 232 1.20 -17.30 -1.84
N GLN A 233 0.30 -16.38 -2.15
CA GLN A 233 -0.65 -16.55 -3.26
C GLN A 233 0.07 -16.87 -4.58
N GLY A 234 -0.38 -17.93 -5.26
CA GLY A 234 0.10 -18.36 -6.56
C GLY A 234 1.27 -19.35 -6.55
N SER A 235 1.81 -19.73 -5.38
CA SER A 235 2.87 -20.75 -5.28
C SER A 235 2.32 -22.10 -4.86
N GLY A 236 2.12 -23.00 -5.83
CA GLY A 236 1.81 -24.41 -5.56
C GLY A 236 0.39 -24.66 -5.01
N LEU A 237 0.13 -24.25 -3.77
CA LEU A 237 -1.11 -24.41 -3.03
C LEU A 237 -1.62 -23.04 -2.56
N ASP A 238 -2.89 -22.74 -2.82
CA ASP A 238 -3.55 -21.53 -2.34
C ASP A 238 -4.54 -21.85 -1.22
N LEU A 239 -4.46 -21.08 -0.14
CA LEU A 239 -5.48 -21.06 0.89
C LEU A 239 -6.58 -20.07 0.49
N THR A 240 -7.79 -20.58 0.23
CA THR A 240 -8.91 -19.79 -0.27
C THR A 240 -10.13 -19.88 0.64
N GLU A 241 -10.93 -18.82 0.66
CA GLU A 241 -12.21 -18.79 1.36
C GLU A 241 -13.35 -18.68 0.34
N ARG A 242 -14.17 -19.72 0.22
CA ARG A 242 -15.29 -19.78 -0.73
C ARG A 242 -16.62 -20.08 -0.05
N PRO A 243 -17.76 -19.66 -0.62
CA PRO A 243 -19.08 -20.06 -0.11
C PRO A 243 -19.36 -21.55 -0.36
N VAL A 244 -20.20 -22.14 0.48
CA VAL A 244 -20.79 -23.48 0.23
C VAL A 244 -21.74 -23.42 -0.97
N THR A 245 -21.64 -24.41 -1.85
CA THR A 245 -22.54 -24.55 -3.01
C THR A 245 -23.83 -25.28 -2.61
N LYS A 246 -24.91 -25.10 -3.38
CA LYS A 246 -26.19 -25.77 -3.10
C LYS A 246 -26.10 -27.30 -3.09
N ALA A 247 -25.17 -27.88 -3.86
CA ALA A 247 -24.95 -29.32 -3.93
C ALA A 247 -24.20 -29.88 -2.71
N GLU A 248 -23.50 -29.02 -1.97
CA GLU A 248 -22.73 -29.40 -0.77
C GLU A 248 -23.57 -29.29 0.52
N VAL A 249 -24.73 -28.60 0.47
CA VAL A 249 -25.61 -28.44 1.63
C VAL A 249 -26.10 -29.79 2.12
N GLY A 250 -26.00 -30.03 3.43
CA GLY A 250 -26.37 -31.30 4.04
C GLY A 250 -25.29 -32.38 4.00
N ARG A 251 -24.22 -32.19 3.21
CA ARG A 251 -23.11 -33.15 3.12
C ARG A 251 -22.08 -32.92 4.23
N GLY A 252 -21.27 -33.94 4.50
CA GLY A 252 -20.11 -33.82 5.38
C GLY A 252 -18.97 -33.04 4.74
N VAL A 253 -18.13 -32.43 5.59
CA VAL A 253 -16.93 -31.68 5.16
C VAL A 253 -15.96 -32.54 4.34
N ARG A 254 -15.90 -33.86 4.58
CA ARG A 254 -15.04 -34.80 3.83
C ARG A 254 -15.62 -35.24 2.49
N GLU A 255 -16.84 -34.84 2.17
CA GLU A 255 -17.52 -35.21 0.94
C GLU A 255 -17.41 -34.12 -0.15
N THR A 256 -16.75 -33.00 0.13
CA THR A 256 -16.45 -31.95 -0.84
C THR A 256 -15.26 -32.32 -1.71
N ASP A 257 -15.21 -31.80 -2.93
CA ASP A 257 -14.11 -32.05 -3.87
C ASP A 257 -12.78 -31.40 -3.43
N ASP A 258 -12.86 -30.27 -2.71
CA ASP A 258 -11.70 -29.53 -2.23
C ASP A 258 -11.23 -30.03 -0.86
N LEU A 259 -9.94 -29.80 -0.55
CA LEU A 259 -9.39 -30.04 0.78
C LEU A 259 -9.86 -28.95 1.75
N VAL A 260 -10.97 -29.19 2.45
CA VAL A 260 -11.48 -28.28 3.48
C VAL A 260 -10.69 -28.42 4.77
N VAL A 261 -10.13 -27.31 5.23
CA VAL A 261 -9.38 -27.22 6.50
C VAL A 261 -10.31 -26.75 7.62
N SER A 262 -11.24 -25.85 7.33
CA SER A 262 -12.17 -25.30 8.34
C SER A 262 -13.44 -24.77 7.70
N VAL A 263 -14.52 -24.74 8.51
CA VAL A 263 -15.82 -24.15 8.17
C VAL A 263 -16.00 -22.89 9.00
N LEU A 264 -16.21 -21.75 8.33
CA LEU A 264 -16.63 -20.50 8.94
C LEU A 264 -18.16 -20.44 8.96
N ARG A 265 -18.75 -20.61 10.15
CA ARG A 265 -20.20 -20.52 10.39
C ARG A 265 -20.49 -19.30 11.25
N GLY A 266 -21.09 -18.27 10.64
CA GLY A 266 -21.26 -16.96 11.28
C GLY A 266 -19.90 -16.30 11.56
N HIS A 267 -19.50 -16.24 12.83
CA HIS A 267 -18.20 -15.72 13.27
C HIS A 267 -17.29 -16.78 13.90
N ARG A 268 -17.68 -18.06 13.84
CA ARG A 268 -16.92 -19.17 14.41
C ARG A 268 -16.18 -19.92 13.32
N LEU A 269 -14.87 -20.06 13.48
CA LEU A 269 -14.05 -20.94 12.66
C LEU A 269 -14.03 -22.32 13.33
N ILE A 270 -14.54 -23.32 12.61
CA ILE A 270 -14.71 -24.70 13.08
C ILE A 270 -13.75 -25.59 12.29
N GLY A 271 -12.89 -26.34 12.98
CA GLY A 271 -11.95 -27.26 12.34
C GLY A 271 -12.65 -28.39 11.59
N TYR A 272 -12.03 -28.92 10.53
CA TYR A 272 -12.59 -30.02 9.74
C TYR A 272 -12.85 -31.30 10.56
N ASP A 273 -12.19 -31.44 11.71
CA ASP A 273 -12.27 -32.56 12.64
C ASP A 273 -13.36 -32.39 13.70
N ASP A 274 -13.91 -31.18 13.86
CA ASP A 274 -14.99 -30.92 14.80
C ASP A 274 -16.33 -31.44 14.22
N PRO A 275 -17.11 -32.25 15.00
CA PRO A 275 -18.41 -32.73 14.57
C PRO A 275 -19.37 -31.61 14.13
N ALA A 276 -19.26 -30.41 14.71
CA ALA A 276 -20.09 -29.26 14.36
C ALA A 276 -19.83 -28.70 12.96
N ALA A 277 -18.71 -29.08 12.32
CA ALA A 277 -18.39 -28.68 10.95
C ALA A 277 -19.33 -29.34 9.93
N SER A 278 -19.95 -30.47 10.29
CA SER A 278 -20.91 -31.21 9.46
C SER A 278 -22.30 -31.27 10.12
N PRO A 279 -23.40 -31.31 9.34
CA PRO A 279 -23.44 -31.11 7.90
C PRO A 279 -23.18 -29.63 7.53
N LEU A 280 -22.78 -29.41 6.28
CA LEU A 280 -22.58 -28.08 5.72
C LEU A 280 -23.90 -27.33 5.53
N GLN A 281 -23.89 -26.02 5.81
CA GLN A 281 -25.03 -25.12 5.66
C GLN A 281 -24.78 -24.13 4.52
N LEU A 282 -25.83 -23.68 3.87
CA LEU A 282 -25.72 -22.73 2.73
C LEU A 282 -25.06 -21.40 3.12
N THR A 283 -25.19 -21.00 4.40
CA THR A 283 -24.58 -19.78 4.95
C THR A 283 -23.11 -19.95 5.35
N ASP A 284 -22.60 -21.17 5.33
CA ASP A 284 -21.22 -21.44 5.69
C ASP A 284 -20.26 -20.97 4.59
N ARG A 285 -19.04 -20.63 5.01
CA ARG A 285 -17.90 -20.42 4.12
C ARG A 285 -16.83 -21.46 4.44
N LEU A 286 -16.21 -22.01 3.42
CA LEU A 286 -15.18 -23.03 3.56
C LEU A 286 -13.81 -22.38 3.39
N ILE A 287 -12.90 -22.71 4.30
CA ILE A 287 -11.47 -22.46 4.15
C ILE A 287 -10.87 -23.71 3.52
N THR A 288 -10.47 -23.59 2.26
CA THR A 288 -10.03 -24.69 1.42
C THR A 288 -8.59 -24.49 0.97
N ILE A 289 -7.84 -25.59 0.87
CA ILE A 289 -6.57 -25.63 0.16
C ILE A 289 -6.87 -26.12 -1.25
N VAL A 290 -6.55 -25.29 -2.24
CA VAL A 290 -6.67 -25.62 -3.66
C VAL A 290 -5.30 -25.54 -4.31
N ARG A 291 -5.15 -26.17 -5.47
CA ARG A 291 -3.94 -25.97 -6.27
C ARG A 291 -3.98 -24.56 -6.85
N ALA A 292 -2.87 -23.83 -6.81
CA ALA A 292 -2.81 -22.52 -7.43
C ALA A 292 -3.06 -22.65 -8.95
N ASP A 293 -3.95 -21.81 -9.48
CA ASP A 293 -4.29 -21.72 -10.91
C ASP A 293 -3.11 -21.07 -11.70
N GLY A 294 -1.98 -21.77 -11.77
CA GLY A 294 -0.88 -21.53 -12.71
C GLY A 294 -0.19 -20.16 -12.67
N GLY A 295 0.88 -20.05 -11.86
CA GLY A 295 1.86 -18.96 -11.91
C GLY A 295 3.31 -19.45 -11.78
N SER A 296 3.88 -20.01 -12.86
CA SER A 296 5.29 -20.37 -13.08
C SER A 296 5.86 -21.62 -12.38
N PRO A 297 6.40 -22.62 -13.13
CA PRO A 297 7.17 -23.73 -12.57
C PRO A 297 8.58 -23.25 -12.21
N LEU A 298 8.73 -22.52 -11.10
CA LEU A 298 10.05 -22.19 -10.54
C LEU A 298 10.39 -22.98 -9.27
N SER A 299 9.48 -23.79 -8.73
CA SER A 299 9.75 -24.64 -7.56
C SER A 299 10.14 -26.09 -7.89
N SER A 300 10.22 -26.49 -9.16
CA SER A 300 10.72 -27.82 -9.54
C SER A 300 12.24 -27.95 -9.51
N LEU A 301 12.99 -26.85 -9.30
CA LEU A 301 14.46 -26.86 -9.31
C LEU A 301 15.12 -27.11 -7.94
N ASN A 302 14.35 -27.28 -6.85
CA ASN A 302 14.94 -27.45 -5.52
C ASN A 302 14.25 -28.51 -4.64
N ARG A 303 13.53 -29.47 -5.24
CA ARG A 303 13.12 -30.65 -4.48
C ARG A 303 14.34 -31.56 -4.30
N PRO A 304 14.80 -31.85 -3.07
CA PRO A 304 15.73 -32.94 -2.85
C PRO A 304 15.07 -34.22 -3.39
N ALA A 305 15.82 -34.99 -4.18
CA ALA A 305 15.35 -36.26 -4.70
C ALA A 305 14.99 -37.20 -3.51
N PRO A 306 13.92 -38.00 -3.61
CA PRO A 306 13.64 -39.02 -2.61
C PRO A 306 14.79 -40.05 -2.62
N GLU A 307 15.30 -40.37 -1.42
CA GLU A 307 16.23 -41.49 -1.19
C GLU A 307 15.59 -42.84 -1.50
#